data_AF-A0A291DTD3-F1
#
_entry.id   AF-A0A291DTD3-F1
#
_cell.length_a   1.000
_cell.length_b   1.000
_cell.length_c   1.000
_cell.angle_alpha   90.00
_cell.angle_beta   90.00
_cell.angle_gamma   90.00
#
_symmetry.space_group_name_H-M   'P 1'
#
loop_
_entity.id
_entity.type
_entity.pdbx_description
1 polymer ?
#
loop_
_entity_poly.entity_id
_entity_poly.type
_entity_poly.pdbx_seq_one_letter_code
_entity_poly.pdbx_strand_id
1 'polypeptide(L)'
;MAEPIKKQPVLISVDENKDHEFTLSKNIAILIRLKNENITRNTQEVTDITSALIDLKWMNRREIFPWRAKEEVYGAVLEEILSHHPKLKEQILKRLEGHYQRLKEQEAQTLSITRGLAEKTWKSSTL
;
A
#
# COMPACT_ATOMS: atom_id res chain seq x y z
N MET A 1 35.71 54.66 -26.18
CA MET A 1 34.29 54.39 -26.47
C MET A 1 34.19 52.92 -26.83
N ALA A 2 33.56 52.10 -25.99
CA ALA A 2 33.48 50.64 -26.16
C ALA A 2 32.01 50.23 -26.13
N GLU A 3 31.60 49.45 -27.13
CA GLU A 3 30.22 48.99 -27.35
C GLU A 3 29.74 48.04 -26.23
N PRO A 4 28.45 48.03 -25.89
CA PRO A 4 27.93 47.16 -24.84
C PRO A 4 27.74 45.73 -25.34
N ILE A 5 28.39 44.77 -24.67
CA ILE A 5 28.23 43.34 -24.88
C ILE A 5 26.80 42.94 -24.47
N LYS A 6 25.93 42.64 -25.44
CA LYS A 6 24.64 41.98 -25.19
C LYS A 6 24.89 40.57 -24.64
N LYS A 7 24.75 40.38 -23.33
CA LYS A 7 24.57 39.05 -22.74
C LYS A 7 23.14 38.59 -23.03
N GLN A 8 22.98 37.64 -23.96
CA GLN A 8 21.74 36.89 -24.06
C GLN A 8 21.59 36.03 -22.79
N PRO A 9 20.40 35.96 -22.16
CA PRO A 9 20.18 34.99 -21.10
C PRO A 9 20.13 33.61 -21.74
N VAL A 10 21.14 32.79 -21.47
CA VAL A 10 21.10 31.36 -21.74
C VAL A 10 19.91 30.81 -20.95
N LEU A 11 18.83 30.48 -21.67
CA LEU A 11 17.72 29.70 -21.15
C LEU A 11 18.26 28.30 -20.84
N ILE A 12 18.73 28.10 -19.60
CA ILE A 12 18.91 26.76 -19.05
C ILE A 12 17.51 26.30 -18.68
N SER A 13 16.77 25.76 -19.65
CA SER A 13 15.64 24.90 -19.35
C SER A 13 16.21 23.60 -18.77
N VAL A 14 16.44 23.58 -17.46
CA VAL A 14 16.68 22.33 -16.74
C VAL A 14 15.42 21.50 -16.93
N ASP A 15 15.58 20.42 -17.66
CA ASP A 15 14.54 19.50 -18.06
C ASP A 15 14.16 18.64 -16.85
N GLU A 16 13.38 19.21 -15.92
CA GLU A 16 12.91 18.55 -14.69
C GLU A 16 12.28 17.17 -14.97
N ASN A 17 11.71 16.98 -16.17
CA ASN A 17 11.16 15.71 -16.60
C ASN A 17 12.21 14.60 -16.72
N LYS A 18 13.44 14.91 -17.16
CA LYS A 18 14.52 13.92 -17.26
C LYS A 18 15.00 13.46 -15.89
N ASP A 19 15.03 14.37 -14.91
CA ASP A 19 15.44 14.05 -13.54
C ASP A 19 14.38 13.20 -12.83
N HIS A 20 13.10 13.45 -13.10
CA HIS A 20 12.00 12.61 -12.63
C HIS A 20 12.00 11.23 -13.27
N GLU A 21 12.22 11.13 -14.58
CA GLU A 21 12.34 9.86 -15.31
C GLU A 21 13.54 9.04 -14.84
N PHE A 22 14.67 9.69 -14.57
CA PHE A 22 15.86 9.06 -13.99
C PHE A 22 15.58 8.54 -12.57
N THR A 23 14.87 9.32 -11.74
CA THR A 23 14.49 8.93 -10.38
C THR A 23 13.51 7.76 -10.38
N LEU A 24 12.51 7.77 -11.26
CA LEU A 24 11.56 6.68 -11.45
C LEU A 24 12.26 5.40 -11.91
N SER A 25 13.14 5.50 -12.90
CA SER A 25 13.92 4.37 -13.42
C SER A 25 14.79 3.75 -12.33
N LYS A 26 15.42 4.58 -11.49
CA LYS A 26 16.21 4.13 -10.35
C LYS A 26 15.35 3.45 -9.27
N ASN A 27 14.17 4.01 -8.98
CA ASN A 27 13.23 3.40 -8.03
C ASN A 27 12.72 2.05 -8.53
N ILE A 28 12.39 1.92 -9.82
CA ILE A 28 11.98 0.64 -10.43
C ILE A 28 13.12 -0.38 -10.33
N ALA A 29 14.36 0.02 -10.62
CA ALA A 29 15.52 -0.87 -10.48
C ALA A 29 15.73 -1.33 -9.03
N ILE A 30 15.56 -0.43 -8.06
CA ILE A 30 15.63 -0.77 -6.62
C ILE A 30 14.52 -1.73 -6.23
N LEU A 31 13.28 -1.52 -6.69
CA LEU A 31 12.15 -2.39 -6.40
C LEU A 31 12.31 -3.77 -7.03
N ILE A 32 12.78 -3.85 -8.28
CA ILE A 32 13.09 -5.12 -8.94
C ILE A 32 14.19 -5.87 -8.17
N ARG A 33 15.22 -5.17 -7.72
CA ARG A 33 16.29 -5.74 -6.91
C ARG A 33 15.78 -6.25 -5.57
N LEU A 34 15.00 -5.46 -4.84
CA LEU A 34 14.38 -5.85 -3.56
C LEU A 34 13.46 -7.05 -3.72
N LYS A 35 12.65 -7.08 -4.79
CA LYS A 35 11.80 -8.21 -5.16
C LYS A 35 12.64 -9.47 -5.40
N ASN A 36 13.69 -9.37 -6.22
CA ASN A 36 14.53 -10.51 -6.56
C ASN A 36 15.30 -11.00 -5.32
N GLU A 37 15.83 -10.11 -4.48
CA GLU A 37 16.45 -10.47 -3.20
C GLU A 37 15.46 -11.16 -2.25
N ASN A 38 14.21 -10.72 -2.19
CA ASN A 38 13.16 -11.40 -1.42
C ASN A 38 12.86 -12.80 -1.97
N ILE A 39 12.73 -12.93 -3.29
CA ILE A 39 12.50 -14.22 -3.94
C ILE A 39 13.67 -15.15 -3.67
N THR A 40 14.92 -14.68 -3.80
CA THR A 40 16.12 -15.48 -3.56
C THR A 40 16.26 -15.90 -2.09
N ARG A 41 15.98 -15.02 -1.13
CA ARG A 41 15.93 -15.39 0.30
C ARG A 41 14.87 -16.45 0.56
N ASN A 42 13.67 -16.27 0.01
CA ASN A 42 12.58 -17.22 0.16
C ASN A 42 12.82 -18.54 -0.59
N THR A 43 13.55 -18.56 -1.71
CA THR A 43 13.83 -19.82 -2.44
C THR A 43 15.05 -20.58 -1.89
N GLN A 44 15.96 -19.91 -1.18
CA GLN A 44 17.11 -20.56 -0.55
C GLN A 44 16.77 -21.24 0.79
N GLU A 45 15.77 -20.75 1.53
CA GLU A 45 15.35 -21.33 2.82
C GLU A 45 14.17 -22.31 2.73
N VAL A 46 13.47 -22.36 1.60
CA VAL A 46 12.24 -23.15 1.46
C VAL A 46 12.51 -24.44 0.70
N THR A 47 12.83 -25.49 1.45
CA THR A 47 12.71 -26.87 0.94
C THR A 47 11.28 -27.40 1.06
N ASP A 48 10.40 -26.73 1.83
CA ASP A 48 9.02 -27.19 2.08
C ASP A 48 8.02 -26.02 2.10
N ILE A 49 6.94 -26.11 1.31
CA ILE A 49 5.94 -25.02 1.12
C ILE A 49 5.32 -24.60 2.47
N THR A 50 5.22 -25.54 3.40
CA THR A 50 4.73 -25.34 4.77
C THR A 50 5.66 -24.48 5.62
N SER A 51 6.99 -24.63 5.52
CA SER A 51 7.92 -23.79 6.28
C SER A 51 7.88 -22.34 5.79
N ALA A 52 7.83 -22.16 4.47
CA ALA A 52 7.64 -20.84 3.85
C ALA A 52 6.41 -20.12 4.38
N LEU A 53 5.27 -20.82 4.44
CA LEU A 53 4.01 -20.25 4.93
C LEU A 53 4.06 -19.91 6.41
N ILE A 54 4.77 -20.71 7.22
CA ILE A 54 4.96 -20.45 8.65
C ILE A 54 5.82 -19.19 8.84
N ASP A 55 6.90 -19.03 8.10
CA ASP A 55 7.78 -17.86 8.20
C ASP A 55 7.08 -16.60 7.67
N LEU A 56 6.33 -16.70 6.59
CA LEU A 56 5.50 -15.61 6.06
C LEU A 56 4.42 -15.20 7.07
N LYS A 57 3.81 -16.17 7.76
CA LYS A 57 2.88 -15.93 8.87
C LYS A 57 3.57 -15.25 10.05
N TRP A 58 4.81 -15.63 10.40
CA TRP A 58 5.58 -15.02 11.50
C TRP A 58 6.06 -13.60 11.17
N MET A 59 6.49 -13.36 9.93
CA MET A 59 6.87 -12.04 9.43
C MET A 59 5.67 -11.07 9.44
N ASN A 60 4.51 -11.49 8.92
CA ASN A 60 3.29 -10.70 8.95
C ASN A 60 2.65 -10.58 10.34
N ARG A 61 3.06 -11.41 11.32
CA ARG A 61 2.53 -11.36 12.69
C ARG A 61 2.79 -10.03 13.38
N ARG A 62 3.93 -9.39 13.10
CA ARG A 62 4.29 -8.06 13.63
C ARG A 62 3.35 -6.96 13.16
N GLU A 63 2.79 -7.09 11.96
CA GLU A 63 1.77 -6.15 11.47
C GLU A 63 0.42 -6.40 12.15
N ILE A 64 0.08 -7.65 12.46
CA ILE A 64 -1.20 -8.05 13.05
C ILE A 64 -1.33 -7.64 14.54
N PHE A 65 -0.24 -7.70 15.31
CA PHE A 65 -0.29 -7.43 16.75
C PHE A 65 -0.75 -6.02 17.15
N PRO A 66 -0.27 -4.93 16.52
CA PRO A 66 -0.79 -3.59 16.76
C PRO A 66 -2.28 -3.45 16.44
N TRP A 67 -2.78 -4.16 15.43
CA TRP A 67 -4.20 -4.16 15.11
C TRP A 67 -5.03 -4.89 16.16
N ARG A 68 -4.55 -6.03 16.64
CA ARG A 68 -5.22 -6.79 17.71
C ARG A 68 -5.30 -6.01 19.02
N ALA A 69 -4.21 -5.35 19.44
CA ALA A 69 -4.22 -4.52 20.63
C ALA A 69 -5.19 -3.33 20.49
N LYS A 70 -5.25 -2.71 19.31
CA LYS A 70 -6.24 -1.66 19.03
C LYS A 70 -7.66 -2.19 19.08
N GLU A 71 -7.92 -3.37 18.51
CA GLU A 71 -9.23 -4.01 18.53
C GLU A 71 -9.70 -4.31 19.95
N GLU A 72 -8.82 -4.83 20.81
CA GLU A 72 -9.13 -5.10 22.23
C GLU A 72 -9.47 -3.81 22.98
N VAL A 73 -8.70 -2.73 22.79
CA VAL A 73 -8.97 -1.42 23.41
C VAL A 73 -10.29 -0.83 22.89
N TYR A 74 -10.53 -0.86 21.58
CA TYR A 74 -11.78 -0.34 21.02
C TYR A 74 -13.00 -1.18 21.45
N GLY A 75 -12.84 -2.50 21.56
CA GLY A 75 -13.87 -3.41 22.05
C GLY A 75 -14.27 -3.09 23.50
N ALA A 76 -13.29 -2.93 24.39
CA ALA A 76 -13.54 -2.58 25.79
C ALA A 76 -14.27 -1.22 25.93
N VAL A 77 -13.83 -0.21 25.18
CA VAL A 77 -14.49 1.11 25.19
C VAL A 77 -15.92 1.03 24.66
N LEU A 78 -16.15 0.28 23.59
CA LEU A 78 -17.49 0.07 23.03
C LEU A 78 -18.41 -0.65 24.02
N GLU A 79 -17.91 -1.68 24.69
CA GLU A 79 -18.65 -2.41 25.71
C GLU A 79 -19.07 -1.51 26.88
N GLU A 80 -18.18 -0.64 27.32
CA GLU A 80 -18.47 0.33 28.37
C GLU A 80 -19.53 1.36 27.92
N ILE A 81 -19.42 1.89 26.69
CA ILE A 81 -20.43 2.80 26.12
C ILE A 81 -21.79 2.13 25.99
N LEU A 82 -21.83 0.86 25.54
CA LEU A 82 -23.07 0.11 25.38
C LEU A 82 -23.72 -0.21 26.73
N SER A 83 -22.92 -0.46 27.75
CA SER A 83 -23.38 -0.67 29.13
C SER A 83 -24.05 0.58 29.69
N HIS A 84 -23.50 1.77 29.44
CA HIS A 84 -24.06 3.05 29.89
C HIS A 84 -25.26 3.53 29.04
N HIS A 85 -25.28 3.21 27.74
CA HIS A 85 -26.28 3.71 26.80
C HIS A 85 -26.79 2.62 25.83
N PRO A 86 -27.66 1.71 26.30
CA PRO A 86 -28.13 0.58 25.50
C PRO A 86 -28.97 1.01 24.28
N LYS A 87 -29.56 2.20 24.31
CA LYS A 87 -30.34 2.79 23.21
C LYS A 87 -29.50 3.07 21.96
N LEU A 88 -28.18 3.24 22.11
CA LEU A 88 -27.26 3.50 20.99
C LEU A 88 -26.81 2.23 20.28
N LYS A 89 -27.08 1.04 20.87
CA LYS A 89 -26.62 -0.24 20.35
C LYS A 89 -27.01 -0.47 18.89
N GLU A 90 -28.27 -0.25 18.57
CA GLU A 90 -28.81 -0.47 17.22
C GLU A 90 -28.18 0.49 16.20
N GLN A 91 -27.99 1.76 16.57
CA GLN A 91 -27.36 2.76 15.72
C GLN A 91 -25.88 2.44 15.45
N ILE A 92 -25.16 1.99 16.48
CA ILE A 92 -23.75 1.57 16.37
C ILE A 92 -23.64 0.33 15.46
N LEU A 93 -24.50 -0.68 15.66
CA LEU A 93 -24.55 -1.88 14.81
C LEU A 93 -24.83 -1.53 13.35
N LYS A 94 -25.83 -0.72 13.08
CA LYS A 94 -26.17 -0.29 11.70
C LYS A 94 -25.01 0.44 11.03
N ARG A 95 -24.27 1.25 11.79
CA ARG A 95 -23.10 1.97 11.28
C ARG A 95 -21.92 1.03 11.04
N LEU A 96 -21.66 0.11 11.95
CA LEU A 96 -20.65 -0.94 11.78
C LEU A 96 -20.94 -1.81 10.55
N GLU A 97 -22.19 -2.21 10.35
CA GLU A 97 -22.62 -2.97 9.18
C GLU A 97 -22.35 -2.20 7.88
N GLY A 98 -22.69 -0.90 7.84
CA GLY A 98 -22.39 -0.04 6.68
C GLY A 98 -20.89 0.07 6.39
N HIS A 99 -20.06 0.21 7.43
CA HIS A 99 -18.60 0.22 7.27
C HIS A 99 -18.05 -1.12 6.79
N TYR A 100 -18.57 -2.23 7.31
CA TYR A 100 -18.19 -3.58 6.90
C TYR A 100 -18.53 -3.85 5.43
N GLN A 101 -19.73 -3.51 4.98
CA GLN A 101 -20.11 -3.67 3.57
C GLN A 101 -19.21 -2.86 2.63
N ARG A 102 -18.88 -1.62 3.00
CA ARG A 102 -17.94 -0.79 2.23
C ARG A 102 -16.55 -1.42 2.13
N LEU A 103 -16.02 -1.92 3.25
CA LEU A 103 -14.71 -2.60 3.26
C LEU A 103 -14.73 -3.83 2.36
N LYS A 104 -15.79 -4.63 2.43
CA LYS A 104 -16.00 -5.81 1.58
C LYS A 104 -16.05 -5.44 0.09
N GLU A 105 -16.74 -4.37 -0.27
CA GLU A 105 -16.78 -3.87 -1.65
C GLU A 105 -15.39 -3.42 -2.13
N GLN A 106 -14.64 -2.69 -1.30
CA GLN A 106 -13.29 -2.26 -1.61
C GLN A 106 -12.33 -3.44 -1.79
N GLU A 107 -12.43 -4.46 -0.95
CA GLU A 107 -11.65 -5.69 -1.08
C GLU A 107 -12.00 -6.42 -2.37
N ALA A 108 -13.28 -6.56 -2.70
CA ALA A 108 -13.73 -7.18 -3.95
C ALA A 108 -13.23 -6.41 -5.19
N GLN A 109 -13.26 -5.07 -5.16
CA GLN A 109 -12.70 -4.22 -6.21
C GLN A 109 -11.19 -4.41 -6.34
N THR A 110 -10.46 -4.38 -5.21
CA THR A 110 -9.01 -4.60 -5.19
C THR A 110 -8.66 -5.98 -5.72
N LEU A 111 -9.43 -7.01 -5.36
CA LEU A 111 -9.26 -8.37 -5.84
C LEU A 111 -9.54 -8.49 -7.34
N SER A 112 -10.56 -7.79 -7.85
CA SER A 112 -10.86 -7.72 -9.28
C SER A 112 -9.73 -7.06 -10.07
N ILE A 113 -9.20 -5.93 -9.57
CA ILE A 113 -8.08 -5.20 -10.18
C ILE A 113 -6.83 -6.07 -10.18
N THR A 114 -6.47 -6.66 -9.03
CA THR A 114 -5.28 -7.51 -8.91
C THR A 114 -5.35 -8.75 -9.79
N ARG A 115 -6.52 -9.41 -9.88
CA ARG A 115 -6.72 -10.53 -10.82
C ARG A 115 -6.51 -10.10 -12.27
N GLY A 116 -7.12 -9.01 -12.68
CA GLY A 116 -6.99 -8.61 -14.07
C GLY A 116 -5.63 -7.94 -14.41
N LEU A 117 -4.89 -7.44 -13.43
CA LEU A 117 -3.46 -7.13 -13.58
C LEU A 117 -2.64 -8.41 -13.77
N ALA A 118 -2.92 -9.47 -13.00
CA ALA A 118 -2.25 -10.76 -13.15
C ALA A 118 -2.53 -11.42 -14.51
N GLU A 119 -3.77 -11.30 -14.99
CA GLU A 119 -4.19 -11.80 -16.32
C GLU A 119 -3.75 -10.88 -17.47
N LYS A 120 -3.05 -9.75 -17.19
CA LYS A 120 -2.65 -8.72 -18.15
C LYS A 120 -3.81 -8.12 -18.97
N THR A 121 -5.04 -8.27 -18.48
CA THR A 121 -6.26 -7.77 -19.14
C THR A 121 -6.54 -6.32 -18.77
N TRP A 122 -6.01 -5.85 -17.63
CA TRP A 122 -6.12 -4.45 -17.22
C TRP A 122 -5.10 -3.60 -17.96
N LYS A 123 -5.59 -2.87 -18.96
CA LYS A 123 -4.86 -1.74 -19.53
C LYS A 123 -5.00 -0.59 -18.54
N SER A 124 -3.90 -0.18 -17.89
CA SER A 124 -3.90 1.12 -17.23
C SER A 124 -4.28 2.14 -18.30
N SER A 125 -5.34 2.91 -18.06
CA SER A 125 -5.74 3.99 -18.95
C SER A 125 -4.51 4.88 -19.15
N THR A 126 -3.94 4.81 -20.35
CA THR A 126 -2.84 5.65 -20.81
C THR A 126 -3.32 7.09 -20.77
N LEU A 127 -2.78 7.86 -19.82
CA LEU A 127 -2.65 9.31 -19.93
C LEU A 127 -1.55 9.62 -20.95
#